data_AF-A0A2T0N446-F1
#
_entry.id   AF-A0A2T0N446-F1
#
_cell.length_a   1.000
_cell.length_b   1.000
_cell.length_c   1.000
_cell.angle_alpha   90.00
_cell.angle_beta   90.00
_cell.angle_gamma   90.00
#
_symmetry.space_group_name_H-M   'P 1'
#
loop_
_entity.id
_entity.type
_entity.pdbx_description
1 polymer ?
#
loop_
_entity_poly.entity_id
_entity_poly.type
_entity_poly.pdbx_seq_one_letter_code
_entity_poly.pdbx_strand_id
1 'polypeptide(L)'
;MTTTLSATRIGHACQLSEFGDTRVLTDPWFTQQATYYPGEPIAASVETLGRIDAVVISHEHYDHCDLDALMAGGFDLGTGGPVNGPAVTPGGRK
;
A
#
# COMPACT_ATOMS: atom_id res chain seq x y z
N MET A 1 25.21 12.25 4.77
CA MET A 1 24.37 11.60 3.75
C MET A 1 22.94 12.02 4.05
N THR A 2 22.24 12.66 3.11
CA THR A 2 20.83 13.05 3.27
C THR A 2 19.97 11.99 2.59
N THR A 3 19.00 11.44 3.31
CA THR A 3 18.00 10.52 2.75
C THR A 3 16.79 11.34 2.31
N THR A 4 16.43 11.24 1.04
CA THR A 4 15.18 11.84 0.54
C THR A 4 13.99 11.08 1.11
N LEU A 5 13.01 11.82 1.64
CA LEU A 5 11.71 11.31 2.05
C LEU A 5 10.67 11.77 1.03
N SER A 6 9.91 10.84 0.46
CA SER A 6 8.73 11.12 -0.36
C SER A 6 7.48 10.52 0.27
N ALA A 7 6.35 11.16 -0.01
CA ALA A 7 5.03 10.73 0.42
C ALA A 7 4.06 10.86 -0.76
N THR A 8 3.42 9.75 -1.12
CA THR A 8 2.40 9.69 -2.17
C THR A 8 1.07 9.34 -1.53
N ARG A 9 0.10 10.25 -1.60
CA ARG A 9 -1.27 9.97 -1.16
C ARG A 9 -1.98 9.11 -2.20
N ILE A 10 -2.47 7.95 -1.79
CA ILE A 10 -3.17 6.99 -2.67
C ILE A 10 -4.66 7.29 -2.70
N GLY A 11 -5.30 7.46 -1.54
CA GLY A 11 -6.74 7.73 -1.38
C GLY A 11 -7.12 7.62 0.09
N HIS A 12 -8.18 8.28 0.55
CA HIS A 12 -8.56 8.31 1.96
C HIS A 12 -7.36 8.63 2.91
N ALA A 13 -7.08 7.75 3.88
CA ALA A 13 -5.91 7.77 4.77
C ALA A 13 -4.71 6.95 4.24
N CYS A 14 -4.85 6.34 3.05
CA CYS A 14 -3.83 5.53 2.43
C CYS A 14 -2.70 6.39 1.85
N GLN A 15 -1.47 6.17 2.34
CA GLN A 15 -0.28 6.86 1.89
C GLN A 15 0.89 5.86 1.75
N LEU A 16 1.64 6.02 0.67
CA LEU A 16 2.94 5.38 0.49
C LEU A 16 4.04 6.35 0.86
N SER A 17 4.84 6.01 1.87
CA SER A 17 6.01 6.77 2.28
C SER A 17 7.29 6.03 1.91
N GLU A 18 8.24 6.72 1.29
CA GLU A 18 9.48 6.12 0.79
C GLU A 18 10.68 6.91 1.33
N PHE A 19 11.64 6.20 1.92
CA PHE A 19 12.86 6.80 2.45
C PHE A 19 14.02 5.81 2.33
N GLY A 20 15.03 6.19 1.55
CA GLY A 20 16.11 5.28 1.15
C GLY A 20 15.52 4.11 0.37
N ASP A 21 15.84 2.88 0.77
CA ASP A 21 15.26 1.68 0.18
C ASP A 21 13.97 1.24 0.89
N THR A 22 13.47 1.94 1.92
CA THR A 22 12.29 1.53 2.69
C THR A 22 11.00 2.12 2.12
N ARG A 23 9.95 1.30 2.01
CA ARG A 23 8.61 1.67 1.52
C ARG A 23 7.55 1.22 2.51
N VAL A 24 6.83 2.17 3.09
CA VAL A 24 5.80 1.94 4.11
C VAL A 24 4.45 2.38 3.58
N LEU A 25 3.46 1.48 3.65
CA LEU A 25 2.07 1.76 3.30
C LEU A 25 1.28 1.98 4.59
N THR A 26 0.55 3.08 4.71
CA THR A 26 -0.34 3.35 5.85
C THR A 26 -1.79 3.17 5.46
N ASP A 27 -2.62 2.67 6.38
CA ASP A 27 -4.08 2.59 6.28
C ASP A 27 -4.60 2.20 4.87
N PRO A 28 -4.22 1.00 4.38
CA PRO A 28 -4.50 0.59 3.00
C PRO A 28 -6.00 0.57 2.73
N TRP A 29 -6.44 1.41 1.81
CA TRP A 29 -7.85 1.51 1.40
C TRP A 29 -7.95 1.77 -0.10
N PHE A 30 -8.49 0.80 -0.84
CA PHE A 30 -8.57 0.83 -2.31
C PHE A 30 -10.01 0.71 -2.82
N THR A 31 -10.94 0.32 -1.95
CA THR A 31 -12.36 0.25 -2.29
C THR A 31 -13.03 1.62 -2.17
N GLN A 32 -13.57 2.13 -3.28
CA GLN A 32 -14.49 3.26 -3.21
C GLN A 32 -15.84 2.81 -2.64
N GLN A 33 -16.18 3.32 -1.45
CA GLN A 33 -17.53 3.21 -0.90
C GLN A 33 -18.30 4.51 -1.08
N ALA A 34 -19.62 4.40 -1.25
CA ALA A 34 -20.51 5.55 -1.45
C ALA A 34 -20.56 6.53 -0.27
N THR A 35 -19.98 6.17 0.88
CA THR A 35 -20.01 6.91 2.13
C THR A 35 -18.81 7.83 2.36
N TYR A 36 -17.66 7.57 1.72
CA TYR A 36 -16.44 8.37 1.89
C TYR A 36 -15.93 8.90 0.56
N TYR A 37 -15.88 10.23 0.45
CA TYR A 37 -15.47 10.98 -0.74
C TYR A 37 -15.75 10.24 -2.08
N PRO A 38 -17.04 10.04 -2.43
CA PRO A 38 -17.41 9.26 -3.59
C PRO A 38 -16.76 9.82 -4.86
N GLY A 39 -16.07 8.98 -5.63
CA GLY A 39 -15.36 9.40 -6.83
C GLY A 39 -13.95 9.95 -6.59
N GLU A 40 -13.41 9.88 -5.36
CA GLU A 40 -12.02 10.24 -5.09
C GLU A 40 -11.04 9.44 -5.98
N PRO A 41 -10.15 10.10 -6.73
CA PRO A 41 -9.14 9.40 -7.53
C PRO A 41 -8.19 8.59 -6.65
N ILE A 42 -8.00 7.32 -7.02
CA ILE A 42 -7.01 6.44 -6.41
C ILE A 42 -5.73 6.51 -7.23
N ALA A 43 -4.62 6.93 -6.62
CA ALA A 43 -3.37 7.18 -7.34
C ALA A 43 -2.65 5.90 -7.80
N ALA A 44 -2.88 4.77 -7.12
CA ALA A 44 -2.28 3.47 -7.43
C ALA A 44 -3.20 2.33 -6.98
N SER A 45 -3.30 1.27 -7.80
CA SER A 45 -3.96 0.03 -7.38
C SER A 45 -2.97 -0.84 -6.60
N VAL A 46 -3.48 -1.85 -5.89
CA VAL A 46 -2.64 -2.74 -5.06
C VAL A 46 -1.54 -3.42 -5.90
N GLU A 47 -1.86 -3.80 -7.13
CA GLU A 47 -0.95 -4.49 -8.06
C GLU A 47 0.21 -3.60 -8.53
N THR A 48 0.03 -2.28 -8.53
CA THR A 48 1.05 -1.33 -9.00
C THR A 48 1.98 -0.84 -7.89
N LEU A 49 1.67 -1.14 -6.62
CA LEU A 49 2.48 -0.71 -5.47
C LEU A 49 3.86 -1.35 -5.48
N GLY A 50 4.02 -2.55 -6.03
CA GLY A 50 5.26 -3.30 -5.98
C GLY A 50 5.64 -3.72 -4.56
N ARG A 51 6.95 -3.75 -4.26
CA ARG A 51 7.45 -4.13 -2.93
C ARG A 51 7.04 -3.09 -1.88
N ILE A 52 6.42 -3.55 -0.81
CA ILE A 52 6.16 -2.81 0.43
C ILE A 52 6.94 -3.54 1.54
N ASP A 53 7.58 -2.80 2.44
CA ASP A 53 8.36 -3.41 3.53
C ASP A 53 7.55 -3.50 4.82
N ALA A 54 6.60 -2.57 5.01
CA ALA A 54 5.72 -2.55 6.15
C ALA A 54 4.36 -1.94 5.79
N VAL A 55 3.31 -2.48 6.42
CA VAL A 55 1.98 -1.87 6.46
C VAL A 55 1.72 -1.40 7.89
N VAL A 56 1.25 -0.16 8.05
CA VAL A 56 0.87 0.42 9.33
C VAL A 56 -0.63 0.67 9.31
N ILE A 57 -1.34 0.06 10.24
CA ILE A 57 -2.77 0.28 10.45
C ILE A 57 -2.91 1.12 11.72
N SER A 58 -3.52 2.30 11.60
CA SER A 58 -3.64 3.25 12.70
C SER A 58 -4.63 2.78 13.77
N HIS A 59 -5.77 2.20 13.36
CA HIS A 59 -6.79 1.66 14.26
C HIS A 59 -7.73 0.68 13.55
N GLU A 60 -8.55 -0.03 14.33
CA GLU A 60 -9.49 -1.06 13.85
C GLU A 60 -10.82 -0.45 13.41
N HIS A 61 -10.78 0.35 12.34
CA HIS A 61 -11.97 0.73 11.58
C HIS A 61 -11.86 0.18 10.15
N TYR A 62 -13.02 -0.11 9.56
CA TYR A 62 -13.10 -0.83 8.29
C TYR A 62 -12.46 -0.06 7.12
N ASP A 63 -12.48 1.27 7.15
CA ASP A 63 -11.89 2.16 6.14
C ASP A 63 -10.37 2.37 6.30
N HIS A 64 -9.74 1.73 7.29
CA HIS A 64 -8.29 1.79 7.53
C HIS A 64 -7.56 0.48 7.16
N CYS A 65 -8.27 -0.56 6.71
CA CYS A 65 -7.65 -1.80 6.23
C CYS A 65 -8.56 -2.57 5.25
N ASP A 66 -8.27 -2.43 3.96
CA ASP A 66 -8.89 -3.20 2.88
C ASP A 66 -8.14 -4.53 2.67
N LEU A 67 -8.39 -5.46 3.59
CA LEU A 67 -7.74 -6.77 3.60
C LEU A 67 -7.99 -7.55 2.31
N ASP A 68 -9.21 -7.48 1.79
CA ASP A 68 -9.61 -8.18 0.57
C ASP A 68 -8.84 -7.66 -0.65
N ALA A 69 -8.69 -6.34 -0.80
CA ALA A 69 -7.90 -5.76 -1.87
C ALA A 69 -6.41 -6.13 -1.76
N LEU A 70 -5.85 -6.15 -0.55
CA LEU A 70 -4.45 -6.56 -0.33
C LEU A 70 -4.22 -8.02 -0.73
N MET A 71 -5.09 -8.94 -0.28
CA MET A 71 -5.01 -10.35 -0.65
C MET A 71 -5.20 -10.57 -2.15
N ALA A 72 -6.18 -9.89 -2.76
CA ALA A 72 -6.42 -9.95 -4.21
C ALA A 72 -5.22 -9.44 -5.01
N GLY A 73 -4.55 -8.40 -4.53
CA GLY A 73 -3.32 -7.87 -5.12
C GLY A 73 -2.06 -8.67 -4.79
N GLY A 74 -2.18 -9.84 -4.15
CA GLY A 74 -1.09 -10.79 -3.95
C GLY A 74 -0.17 -10.48 -2.77
N PHE A 75 -0.61 -9.69 -1.79
CA PHE A 75 0.13 -9.54 -0.54
C PHE A 75 0.12 -10.85 0.25
N ASP A 76 1.29 -11.34 0.61
CA ASP A 76 1.42 -12.45 1.55
C ASP A 76 1.28 -11.93 2.98
N LEU A 77 0.13 -12.21 3.59
CA LEU A 77 -0.20 -11.83 4.96
C LEU A 77 0.17 -12.91 5.98
N GLY A 78 0.81 -13.99 5.53
CA GLY A 78 1.24 -15.11 6.34
C GLY A 78 2.48 -14.80 7.19
N THR A 79 2.32 -14.94 8.52
CA THR A 79 3.41 -15.11 9.51
C THR A 79 4.41 -13.96 9.68
N GLY A 80 3.98 -12.84 10.27
CA GLY A 80 4.77 -11.98 11.16
C GLY A 80 6.06 -11.32 10.61
N GLY A 81 6.38 -11.54 9.33
CA GLY A 81 7.47 -10.90 8.61
C GLY A 81 6.99 -9.66 7.85
N PRO A 82 7.89 -8.97 7.14
CA PRO A 82 7.51 -7.89 6.24
C PRO A 82 6.47 -8.40 5.23
N VAL A 83 5.40 -7.63 5.05
CA VAL A 83 4.35 -7.92 4.07
C VAL A 83 4.92 -7.78 2.67
N ASN A 84 5.29 -8.91 2.05
CA ASN A 84 5.78 -8.89 0.68
C ASN A 84 4.60 -8.55 -0.25
N GLY A 85 4.62 -7.34 -0.82
CA GLY A 85 3.68 -6.93 -1.86
C GLY A 85 3.76 -7.85 -3.11
N PRO A 86 2.89 -7.65 -4.13
CA PRO A 86 2.84 -8.48 -5.32
C PRO A 86 4.24 -8.74 -5.84
N ALA A 87 4.59 -10.02 -6.01
CA ALA A 87 5.88 -10.44 -6.49
C ALA A 87 6.15 -9.82 -7.87
N VAL A 88 6.82 -8.68 -7.91
CA VAL A 88 7.47 -8.21 -9.14
C VAL A 88 8.57 -9.22 -9.40
N THR A 89 8.31 -10.14 -10.32
CA THR A 89 9.34 -11.06 -10.82
C THR A 89 10.54 -10.20 -11.22
N PRO A 90 11.77 -10.48 -10.73
CA PRO A 90 12.96 -9.76 -11.18
C PRO A 90 13.20 -10.09 -12.66
N GLY A 91 12.55 -9.35 -13.56
CA GLY A 91 12.42 -9.68 -14.96
C GLY A 91 12.85 -8.55 -15.87
N GLY A 92 14.17 -8.49 -16.11
CA GLY A 92 14.74 -8.08 -17.40
C GLY A 92 14.85 -6.58 -17.66
N ARG A 93 15.97 -5.99 -17.24
CA ARG A 93 16.59 -4.95 -18.09
C ARG A 93 17.08 -5.65 -19.35
N LYS A 94 16.52 -5.28 -20.51
CA LYS A 94 17.25 -5.35 -21.77
C LYS A 94 18.06 -4.07 -21.90
#